data_AF-A6JUD8-F1
#
_entry.id   AF-A6JUD8-F1
#
_cell.length_a   1.000
_cell.length_b   1.000
_cell.length_c   1.000
_cell.angle_alpha   90.00
_cell.angle_beta   90.00
_cell.angle_gamma   90.00
#
_symmetry.space_group_name_H-M   'P 1'
#
loop_
_entity.id
_entity.type
_entity.pdbx_description
1 polymer ?
#
loop_
_entity_poly.entity_id
_entity_poly.type
_entity_poly.pdbx_seq_one_letter_code
_entity_poly.pdbx_strand_id
1 'polypeptide(L)'
;MDRPESRCPPPGLLRLPVLTCLLILTAVLTYPMLRTLSLWLHSSLTGSYVSGSYSIVFVNCPNEQIARDIARTILDKKMAASVNILPKISTLYFWKGEIEEGTEVSLVDASF
;
A
#
# COMPACT_ATOMS: atom_id res chain seq x y z
N MET A 1 9.01 -74.11 -6.35
CA MET A 1 9.40 -73.40 -5.10
C MET A 1 9.86 -72.02 -5.55
N ASP A 2 8.85 -71.24 -5.92
CA ASP A 2 8.94 -70.06 -6.76
C ASP A 2 9.27 -68.85 -5.91
N ARG A 3 10.43 -68.23 -6.17
CA ARG A 3 10.77 -66.93 -5.57
C ARG A 3 10.12 -65.82 -6.40
N PRO A 4 9.41 -64.87 -5.77
CA PRO A 4 8.93 -63.69 -6.48
C PRO A 4 10.11 -62.76 -6.75
N GLU A 5 10.35 -62.46 -8.03
CA GLU A 5 11.30 -61.45 -8.47
C GLU A 5 10.86 -60.08 -7.95
N SER A 6 11.68 -59.49 -7.09
CA SER A 6 11.57 -58.12 -6.64
C SER A 6 12.00 -57.20 -7.77
N ARG A 7 11.03 -56.65 -8.51
CA ARG A 7 11.31 -55.61 -9.51
C ARG A 7 11.67 -54.30 -8.80
N CYS A 8 12.95 -53.93 -8.82
CA CYS A 8 13.37 -52.57 -8.52
C CYS A 8 12.82 -51.61 -9.61
N PRO A 9 12.28 -50.43 -9.24
CA PRO A 9 11.87 -49.44 -10.24
C PRO A 9 13.09 -48.83 -10.94
N PRO A 10 12.97 -48.45 -12.23
CA PRO A 10 14.10 -47.93 -13.01
C PRO A 10 14.56 -46.56 -12.48
N PRO A 11 15.88 -46.26 -12.50
CA PRO A 11 16.50 -45.08 -11.88
C PRO A 11 16.14 -43.71 -12.50
N GLY A 12 15.23 -43.66 -13.49
CA GLY A 12 14.85 -42.45 -14.22
C GLY A 12 13.49 -41.83 -13.86
N LEU A 13 12.60 -42.58 -13.20
CA LEU A 13 11.20 -42.14 -13.02
C LEU A 13 11.01 -41.09 -11.91
N LEU A 14 11.95 -41.02 -10.95
CA LEU A 14 11.90 -40.10 -9.81
C LEU A 14 12.30 -38.65 -10.17
N ARG A 15 12.92 -38.42 -11.33
CA ARG A 15 13.46 -37.10 -11.71
C ARG A 15 12.43 -36.17 -12.36
N LEU A 16 11.47 -36.75 -13.11
CA LEU A 16 10.39 -36.00 -13.73
C LEU A 16 9.45 -35.33 -12.71
N PRO A 17 8.97 -36.02 -11.64
CA PRO A 17 8.09 -35.38 -10.65
C PRO A 17 8.81 -34.29 -9.84
N VAL A 18 10.10 -34.46 -9.57
CA VAL A 18 10.92 -33.45 -8.87
C VAL A 18 11.10 -32.20 -9.73
N LEU A 19 11.36 -32.36 -11.04
CA LEU A 19 11.46 -31.25 -11.98
C LEU A 19 10.12 -30.51 -12.11
N THR A 20 9.00 -31.23 -12.24
CA THR A 20 7.67 -30.61 -12.31
C THR A 20 7.32 -29.88 -11.01
N CYS A 21 7.65 -30.44 -9.84
CA CYS A 21 7.46 -29.76 -8.56
C CYS A 21 8.29 -28.48 -8.47
N LEU A 22 9.55 -28.50 -8.94
CA LEU A 22 10.40 -27.31 -8.93
C LEU A 22 9.86 -26.20 -9.86
N LEU A 23 9.35 -26.57 -11.05
CA LEU A 23 8.73 -25.62 -11.98
C LEU A 23 7.42 -25.03 -11.41
N ILE A 24 6.59 -25.84 -10.76
CA ILE A 24 5.37 -25.35 -10.11
C ILE A 24 5.74 -24.44 -8.93
N LEU A 25 6.70 -24.81 -8.10
CA LEU A 25 7.13 -24.01 -6.95
C LEU A 25 7.66 -22.65 -7.39
N THR A 26 8.51 -22.62 -8.42
CA THR A 26 9.05 -21.37 -8.98
C THR A 26 7.95 -20.51 -9.61
N ALA A 27 6.99 -21.11 -10.33
CA ALA A 27 5.83 -20.39 -10.84
C ALA A 27 4.96 -19.79 -9.72
N VAL A 28 4.69 -20.56 -8.65
CA VAL A 28 3.91 -20.09 -7.50
C VAL A 28 4.62 -18.96 -6.76
N LEU A 29 5.95 -19.05 -6.59
CA LEU A 29 6.75 -18.02 -5.94
C LEU A 29 6.86 -16.73 -6.76
N THR A 30 6.88 -16.83 -8.09
CA THR A 30 7.00 -15.67 -9.00
C THR A 30 5.66 -15.05 -9.38
N TYR A 31 4.57 -15.80 -9.27
CA TYR A 31 3.20 -15.33 -9.55
C TYR A 31 2.81 -14.02 -8.83
N PRO A 32 3.05 -13.83 -7.52
CA PRO A 32 2.68 -12.57 -6.85
C PRO A 32 3.45 -11.37 -7.41
N MET A 33 4.73 -11.53 -7.77
CA MET A 33 5.56 -10.50 -8.40
C MET A 33 5.07 -10.18 -9.83
N LEU A 34 4.68 -11.20 -10.59
CA LEU A 34 4.14 -10.99 -11.94
C LEU A 34 2.76 -10.31 -11.91
N ARG A 35 1.95 -10.63 -10.90
CA ARG A 35 0.64 -10.00 -10.67
C ARG A 35 0.76 -8.54 -10.25
N THR A 36 1.70 -8.20 -9.38
CA THR A 36 1.94 -6.79 -9.02
C THR A 36 2.49 -6.01 -10.20
N LEU A 37 3.40 -6.60 -10.98
CA LEU A 37 3.94 -5.98 -12.18
C LEU A 37 2.86 -5.73 -13.23
N SER A 38 1.95 -6.69 -13.46
CA SER A 38 0.86 -6.54 -14.43
C SER A 38 -0.15 -5.47 -13.99
N LEU A 39 -0.49 -5.40 -12.70
CA LEU A 39 -1.34 -4.34 -12.15
C LEU A 39 -0.71 -2.96 -12.30
N TRP A 40 0.61 -2.86 -12.06
CA TRP A 40 1.34 -1.60 -12.20
C TRP A 40 1.45 -1.15 -13.67
N LEU A 41 1.70 -2.10 -14.59
CA LEU A 41 1.69 -1.83 -16.03
C LEU A 41 0.31 -1.38 -16.51
N HIS A 42 -0.74 -2.08 -16.08
CA HIS A 42 -2.10 -1.76 -16.47
C HIS A 42 -2.50 -0.38 -15.96
N SER A 43 -2.23 -0.09 -14.68
CA SER A 43 -2.44 1.25 -14.11
C SER A 43 -1.69 2.34 -14.87
N SER A 44 -0.42 2.12 -15.20
CA SER A 44 0.39 3.10 -15.93
C SER A 44 -0.18 3.40 -17.32
N LEU A 45 -0.76 2.39 -17.99
CA LEU A 45 -1.35 2.52 -19.33
C LEU A 45 -2.79 3.09 -19.30
N THR A 46 -3.60 2.71 -18.31
CA THR A 46 -5.01 3.12 -18.22
C THR A 46 -5.24 4.33 -17.33
N GLY A 47 -4.20 4.84 -16.66
CA GLY A 47 -4.31 5.88 -15.64
C GLY A 47 -5.14 5.45 -14.43
N SER A 48 -5.34 4.14 -14.23
CA SER A 48 -6.17 3.63 -13.13
C SER A 48 -5.42 3.71 -11.81
N TYR A 49 -6.09 4.15 -10.75
CA TYR A 49 -5.54 4.25 -9.39
C TYR A 49 -4.98 2.91 -8.89
N VAL A 50 -3.76 2.92 -8.33
CA VAL A 50 -3.19 1.79 -7.56
C VAL A 50 -3.37 2.07 -6.08
N SER A 51 -3.92 1.08 -5.36
CA SER A 51 -4.07 1.17 -3.92
C SER A 51 -2.71 1.39 -3.23
N GLY A 52 -2.62 2.43 -2.39
CA GLY A 52 -1.41 2.80 -1.67
C GLY A 52 -0.49 3.79 -2.40
N SER A 53 -0.84 4.23 -3.62
CA SER A 53 -0.06 5.26 -4.33
C SER A 53 -0.34 6.68 -3.84
N TYR A 54 -1.51 6.92 -3.25
CA TYR A 54 -1.92 8.25 -2.77
C TYR A 54 -2.10 8.19 -1.26
N SER A 55 -1.76 9.30 -0.59
CA SER A 55 -1.94 9.45 0.86
C SER A 55 -2.74 10.71 1.14
N ILE A 56 -3.56 10.65 2.18
CA ILE A 56 -4.31 11.79 2.71
C ILE A 56 -3.75 12.14 4.08
N VAL A 57 -3.37 13.40 4.29
CA VAL A 57 -2.84 13.89 5.56
C VAL A 57 -3.79 14.92 6.15
N PHE A 58 -4.13 14.75 7.42
CA PHE A 58 -4.90 15.71 8.21
C PHE A 58 -3.97 16.47 9.14
N VAL A 59 -3.96 17.81 9.05
CA VAL A 59 -3.13 18.66 9.93
C VAL A 59 -4.01 19.70 10.61
N ASN A 60 -4.08 19.66 11.93
CA ASN A 60 -4.82 20.64 12.70
C ASN A 60 -3.92 21.84 13.04
N CYS A 61 -4.43 23.04 12.77
CA CYS A 61 -3.76 24.31 12.98
C CYS A 61 -4.53 25.16 13.98
N PRO A 62 -3.85 25.91 14.86
CA PRO A 62 -4.50 26.71 15.90
C PRO A 62 -5.17 27.98 15.35
N ASN A 63 -4.85 28.40 14.12
CA ASN A 63 -5.55 29.48 13.44
C ASN A 63 -5.50 29.33 11.91
N GLU A 64 -6.37 30.06 11.22
CA GLU A 64 -6.50 30.01 9.77
C GLU A 64 -5.29 30.60 9.03
N GLN A 65 -4.63 31.61 9.60
CA GLN A 65 -3.47 32.24 8.98
C GLN A 65 -2.30 31.25 8.85
N ILE A 66 -1.99 30.53 9.93
CA ILE A 66 -0.98 29.46 9.97
C ILE A 66 -1.35 28.35 8.98
N ALA A 67 -2.63 27.94 8.94
CA ALA A 67 -3.08 26.91 8.02
C ALA A 67 -2.84 27.31 6.56
N ARG A 68 -3.12 28.58 6.20
CA ARG A 68 -2.87 29.12 4.84
C ARG A 68 -1.38 29.20 4.52
N ASP A 69 -0.55 29.61 5.47
CA ASP A 69 0.89 29.73 5.25
C ASP A 69 1.55 28.35 5.06
N ILE A 70 1.10 27.34 5.83
CA ILE A 70 1.50 25.94 5.63
C ILE A 70 1.02 25.44 4.26
N ALA A 71 -0.26 25.62 3.93
CA ALA A 71 -0.82 25.18 2.65
C ALA A 71 -0.05 25.77 1.46
N ARG A 72 0.25 27.07 1.49
CA ARG A 72 1.07 27.73 0.47
C ARG A 72 2.46 27.12 0.35
N THR A 73 3.12 26.85 1.47
CA THR A 73 4.46 26.25 1.49
C THR A 73 4.46 24.83 0.91
N ILE A 74 3.44 24.03 1.22
CA ILE A 74 3.29 22.66 0.71
C ILE A 74 3.07 22.66 -0.81
N LEU A 75 2.17 23.54 -1.28
CA LEU A 75 1.86 23.69 -2.71
C LEU A 75 3.06 24.22 -3.50
N ASP A 76 3.76 25.23 -2.97
CA ASP A 76 4.94 25.83 -3.62
C ASP A 76 6.07 24.80 -3.77
N LYS A 77 6.27 23.96 -2.76
CA LYS A 77 7.22 22.84 -2.81
C LYS A 77 6.73 21.64 -3.62
N LYS A 78 5.54 21.70 -4.22
CA LYS A 78 4.91 20.60 -4.98
C LYS A 78 4.84 19.29 -4.19
N MET A 79 4.69 19.38 -2.87
CA MET A 79 4.53 18.21 -2.00
C MET A 79 3.08 17.68 -2.01
N ALA A 80 2.13 18.52 -2.42
CA ALA A 80 0.70 18.23 -2.53
C ALA A 80 0.17 18.64 -3.90
N ALA A 81 -0.88 17.95 -4.36
CA ALA A 81 -1.66 18.39 -5.52
C ALA A 81 -2.61 19.54 -5.17
N SER A 82 -3.25 19.41 -4.02
CA SER A 82 -4.26 20.34 -3.53
C SER A 82 -4.34 20.26 -2.01
N VAL A 83 -4.67 21.38 -1.37
CA VAL A 83 -4.87 21.45 0.07
C VAL A 83 -6.22 22.09 0.35
N ASN A 84 -7.07 21.40 1.11
CA ASN A 84 -8.35 21.95 1.57
C ASN A 84 -8.19 22.51 2.97
N ILE A 85 -8.63 23.75 3.19
CA ILE A 85 -8.62 24.43 4.50
C ILE A 85 -10.05 24.46 5.02
N LEU A 86 -10.31 23.77 6.14
CA LEU A 86 -11.62 23.71 6.78
C LEU A 86 -11.61 24.59 8.04
N PRO A 87 -12.26 25.77 8.02
CA PRO A 87 -12.25 26.69 9.16
C PRO A 87 -13.22 26.27 10.27
N LYS A 88 -12.88 26.62 11.52
CA LYS A 88 -13.74 26.50 12.72
C LYS A 88 -14.19 25.06 13.01
N ILE A 89 -13.24 24.16 13.18
CA ILE A 89 -13.50 22.82 13.67
C ILE A 89 -13.43 22.87 15.20
N SER A 90 -14.54 22.58 15.88
CA SER A 90 -14.52 22.32 17.32
C SER A 90 -13.94 20.93 17.57
N THR A 91 -12.80 20.87 18.24
CA THR A 91 -12.14 19.63 18.65
C THR A 91 -12.22 19.49 20.15
N LEU A 92 -12.85 18.40 20.60
CA LEU A 92 -12.87 18.01 22.01
C LEU A 92 -11.74 17.01 22.26
N TYR A 93 -10.88 17.29 23.24
CA TYR A 93 -9.79 16.41 23.60
C TYR A 93 -9.63 16.32 25.11
N PHE A 94 -9.05 15.21 25.58
CA PHE A 94 -8.84 14.97 27.00
C PHE A 94 -7.43 15.40 27.38
N TRP A 95 -7.32 16.39 28.27
CA TRP A 95 -6.03 16.92 28.72
C TRP A 95 -6.04 17.16 30.22
N LYS A 96 -4.96 16.77 30.91
CA LYS A 96 -4.79 16.92 32.37
C LYS A 96 -5.96 16.46 33.26
N GLY A 97 -6.75 15.49 32.79
CA GLY A 97 -7.88 14.96 33.55
C GLY A 97 -9.24 15.61 33.25
N GLU A 98 -9.28 16.59 32.35
CA GLU A 98 -10.49 17.30 31.96
C GLU A 98 -10.72 17.23 30.44
N ILE A 99 -11.98 17.40 30.03
CA ILE A 99 -12.34 17.55 28.62
C ILE A 99 -12.18 19.03 28.27
N GLU A 100 -11.28 19.33 27.35
CA GLU A 100 -11.08 20.66 26.79
C GLU A 100 -11.70 20.76 25.40
N GLU A 101 -12.26 21.92 25.07
CA GLU A 101 -12.75 22.26 23.73
C GLU A 101 -11.83 23.30 23.09
N GLY A 102 -11.18 22.93 21.99
CA GLY A 102 -10.34 23.80 21.17
C GLY A 102 -11.01 24.11 19.84
N THR A 103 -10.78 25.30 19.30
CA THR A 103 -11.12 25.62 17.91
C THR A 103 -9.88 25.45 17.04
N GLU A 104 -9.93 24.54 16.08
CA GLU A 104 -8.83 24.23 15.17
C GLU A 104 -9.24 24.41 13.70
N VAL A 105 -8.26 24.51 12.82
CA VAL A 105 -8.42 24.50 11.36
C VAL A 105 -7.75 23.25 10.83
N SER A 106 -8.49 22.34 10.19
CA SER A 106 -7.90 21.12 9.64
C SER A 106 -7.57 21.31 8.15
N LEU A 107 -6.36 20.89 7.79
CA LEU A 107 -5.87 20.81 6.43
C LEU A 107 -6.04 19.38 5.94
N VAL A 108 -6.57 19.21 4.73
CA VAL A 108 -6.58 17.91 4.04
C VAL A 108 -5.66 18.02 2.83
N ASP A 109 -4.56 17.28 2.87
CA ASP A 109 -3.61 17.14 1.75
C ASP A 109 -3.96 15.87 0.95
N ALA A 110 -3.95 15.97 -0.38
CA ALA A 110 -3.93 14.82 -1.28
C ALA A 110 -2.61 14.83 -2.06
N SER A 111 -1.70 13.93 -1.68
CA SER A 111 -0.38 13.78 -2.32
C SER A 111 -0.48 12.87 -3.55
N PHE A 112 0.29 13.19 -4.59
CA PHE A 112 0.39 12.43 -5.86
C PHE A 112 1.13 11.09 -5.71
#